data_AF-A0A7Y7BDQ3-F1
#
_entry.id   AF-A0A7Y7BDQ3-F1
#
_cell.length_a   1.000
_cell.length_b   1.000
_cell.length_c   1.000
_cell.angle_alpha   90.00
_cell.angle_beta   90.00
_cell.angle_gamma   90.00
#
_symmetry.space_group_name_H-M   'P 1'
#
loop_
_entity.id
_entity.type
_entity.pdbx_description
1 polymer ?
#
loop_
_entity_poly.entity_id
_entity_poly.type
_entity_poly.pdbx_seq_one_letter_code
_entity_poly.pdbx_strand_id
1 'polypeptide(L)'
;MTIVEIVRLLVRYFHFIAGTAIILAFLVFYSTKDGKKEYTTHTLLNTGLISGYSIESNSSGRVDYAKTNNELENLINLATAYETNKELSAKLMAHLLLARRDNQLRLLSDNLEDFEETIKHLDIKITESDSEISVYEKLVRLREQDQFNEVYLIANSKNAFFGIEQLENIIVTREGNSDMIRMQYTSLDPYLSQKTLGLLTDIFMSKQT
;
A
#
# COMPACT_ATOMS: atom_id res chain seq x y z
N MET A 1 12.48 -51.02 16.52
CA MET A 1 12.59 -49.92 17.50
C MET A 1 11.24 -49.76 18.18
N THR A 2 11.16 -50.03 19.47
CA THR A 2 9.93 -49.83 20.25
C THR A 2 9.86 -48.38 20.73
N ILE A 3 8.65 -47.85 20.97
CA ILE A 3 8.44 -46.48 21.46
C ILE A 3 9.26 -46.19 22.73
N VAL A 4 9.44 -47.20 23.58
CA VAL A 4 10.20 -47.11 24.83
C VAL A 4 11.70 -46.86 24.58
N GLU A 5 12.27 -47.43 23.51
CA GLU A 5 13.67 -47.22 23.14
C GLU A 5 13.90 -45.79 22.64
N ILE A 6 12.95 -45.24 21.88
CA ILE A 6 12.99 -43.86 21.40
C ILE A 6 12.96 -42.87 22.58
N VAL A 7 12.06 -43.09 23.55
CA VAL A 7 11.96 -42.23 24.75
C VAL A 7 13.26 -42.28 25.55
N ARG A 8 13.84 -43.47 25.74
CA ARG A 8 15.11 -43.61 26.46
C ARG A 8 16.27 -42.90 25.73
N LEU A 9 16.28 -42.94 24.39
CA LEU A 9 17.27 -42.24 23.58
C LEU A 9 17.14 -40.71 23.71
N LEU A 10 15.91 -40.19 23.68
CA LEU A 10 15.63 -38.76 23.84
C LEU A 10 16.08 -38.24 25.21
N VAL A 11 15.77 -38.96 26.29
CA VAL A 11 16.18 -38.57 27.65
C VAL A 11 17.71 -38.60 27.80
N ARG A 12 18.37 -39.59 27.20
CA ARG A 12 19.83 -39.72 27.27
C ARG A 12 20.55 -38.57 26.57
N TYR A 13 20.06 -38.13 25.41
CA TYR A 13 20.66 -37.03 24.63
C TYR A 13 19.97 -35.69 24.82
N PHE A 14 19.12 -35.55 25.84
CA PHE A 14 18.31 -34.37 26.09
C PHE A 14 19.14 -33.08 26.13
N HIS A 15 20.33 -33.10 26.74
CA HIS A 15 21.21 -31.94 26.81
C HIS A 15 21.70 -31.46 25.43
N PHE A 16 21.98 -32.37 24.50
CA PHE A 16 22.36 -32.00 23.13
C PHE A 16 21.16 -31.43 22.37
N ILE A 17 19.98 -32.03 22.53
CA ILE A 17 18.72 -31.56 21.92
C ILE A 17 18.34 -30.17 22.47
N ALA A 18 18.46 -29.96 23.78
CA ALA A 18 18.20 -28.68 24.41
C ALA A 18 19.23 -27.63 23.96
N GLY A 19 20.51 -28.00 23.85
CA GLY A 19 21.56 -27.13 23.35
C GLY A 19 21.31 -26.66 21.92
N THR A 20 20.95 -27.57 21.01
CA THR A 20 20.63 -27.19 19.63
C THR A 20 19.37 -26.33 19.54
N ALA A 21 18.34 -26.61 20.34
CA ALA A 21 17.14 -25.80 20.41
C ALA A 21 17.43 -24.36 20.88
N ILE A 22 18.28 -24.19 21.89
CA ILE A 22 18.69 -22.86 22.40
C ILE A 22 19.48 -22.09 21.34
N ILE A 23 20.45 -22.75 20.67
CA ILE A 23 21.24 -22.12 19.60
C ILE A 23 20.32 -21.67 18.45
N LEU A 24 19.39 -22.52 18.04
CA LEU A 24 18.43 -22.20 16.97
C LEU A 24 17.50 -21.06 17.39
N ALA A 25 17.01 -21.05 18.63
CA ALA A 25 16.21 -19.96 19.17
C ALA A 25 16.97 -18.63 19.18
N PHE A 26 18.25 -18.65 19.57
CA PHE A 26 19.10 -17.45 19.55
C PHE A 26 19.34 -16.95 18.11
N LEU A 27 19.60 -17.85 17.17
CA LEU A 27 19.80 -17.52 15.77
C LEU A 27 18.54 -16.89 15.16
N VAL A 28 17.37 -17.48 15.42
CA VAL A 28 16.09 -16.93 14.96
C VAL A 28 15.82 -15.56 15.60
N PHE A 29 16.00 -15.43 16.91
CA PHE A 29 15.81 -14.14 17.61
C PHE A 29 16.72 -13.05 17.02
N TYR A 30 18.00 -13.35 16.83
CA TYR A 30 18.95 -12.42 16.26
C TYR A 30 18.62 -12.05 14.80
N SER A 31 18.08 -12.99 14.02
CA SER A 31 17.69 -12.77 12.63
C SER A 31 16.38 -11.97 12.49
N THR A 32 15.42 -12.15 13.41
CA THR A 32 14.09 -11.55 13.31
C THR A 32 13.94 -10.23 14.07
N LYS A 33 14.83 -9.92 15.03
CA LYS A 33 14.68 -8.72 15.90
C LYS A 33 14.62 -7.38 15.15
N ASP A 34 15.29 -7.26 14.00
CA ASP A 34 15.41 -6.02 13.23
C ASP A 34 14.43 -5.97 12.04
N GLY A 35 13.45 -6.89 11.99
CA GLY A 35 12.43 -6.91 10.95
C GLY A 35 11.54 -5.66 11.03
N LYS A 36 11.45 -4.90 9.94
CA LYS A 36 10.53 -3.76 9.86
C LYS A 36 9.08 -4.24 9.97
N LYS A 37 8.28 -3.51 10.75
CA LYS A 37 6.87 -3.82 10.94
C LYS A 37 6.10 -3.43 9.68
N GLU A 38 5.15 -4.28 9.30
CA GLU A 38 4.22 -4.01 8.21
C GLU A 38 2.82 -3.75 8.78
N TYR A 39 2.13 -2.77 8.22
CA TYR A 39 0.78 -2.38 8.60
C TYR A 39 -0.12 -2.48 7.38
N THR A 40 -1.21 -3.23 7.51
CA THR A 40 -2.19 -3.38 6.44
C THR A 40 -3.44 -2.58 6.77
N THR A 41 -3.83 -1.70 5.85
CA THR A 41 -5.13 -0.99 5.91
C THR A 41 -6.02 -1.46 4.77
N HIS A 42 -7.32 -1.53 5.03
CA HIS A 42 -8.32 -1.85 4.02
C HIS A 42 -9.50 -0.89 4.08
N THR A 43 -10.17 -0.71 2.94
CA THR A 43 -11.43 0.01 2.79
C THR A 43 -12.39 -0.81 1.93
N LEU A 44 -13.69 -0.61 2.17
CA LEU A 44 -14.77 -1.28 1.47
C LEU A 44 -15.68 -0.22 0.86
N LEU A 45 -15.79 -0.22 -0.46
CA LEU A 45 -16.58 0.74 -1.22
C LEU A 45 -17.78 0.03 -1.85
N ASN A 46 -18.98 0.53 -1.59
CA ASN A 46 -20.19 0.05 -2.25
C ASN A 46 -20.40 0.79 -3.56
N THR A 47 -20.42 0.07 -4.68
CA THR A 47 -20.56 0.66 -6.03
C THR A 47 -22.02 0.84 -6.46
N GLY A 48 -22.96 0.13 -5.83
CA GLY A 48 -24.39 0.19 -6.18
C GLY A 48 -24.77 -0.39 -7.55
N LEU A 49 -23.85 -1.06 -8.26
CA LEU A 49 -24.05 -1.48 -9.65
C LEU A 49 -24.99 -2.69 -9.84
N ILE A 50 -25.14 -3.58 -8.87
CA ILE A 50 -26.03 -4.76 -8.89
C ILE A 50 -27.38 -4.40 -8.25
N SER A 51 -27.37 -3.61 -7.18
CA SER A 51 -28.58 -3.26 -6.42
C SER A 51 -29.53 -2.28 -7.12
N GLY A 52 -29.05 -1.47 -8.08
CA GLY A 52 -29.86 -0.46 -8.79
C GLY A 52 -30.68 -0.94 -9.99
N TYR A 53 -30.40 -2.11 -10.57
CA TYR A 53 -30.96 -2.51 -11.88
C TYR A 53 -32.17 -3.46 -11.83
N SER A 54 -32.69 -3.83 -10.66
CA SER A 54 -33.63 -4.97 -10.54
C SER A 54 -35.15 -4.64 -10.51
N ILE A 55 -35.59 -3.39 -10.72
CA ILE A 55 -37.04 -3.09 -10.55
C ILE A 55 -37.81 -2.88 -11.87
N GLU A 56 -37.15 -2.64 -13.01
CA GLU A 56 -37.87 -2.26 -14.26
C GLU A 56 -37.69 -3.22 -15.46
N SER A 57 -36.76 -4.18 -15.45
CA SER A 57 -36.51 -5.05 -16.62
C SER A 57 -37.30 -6.36 -16.58
N ASN A 58 -38.52 -6.33 -17.11
CA ASN A 58 -39.25 -7.55 -17.46
C ASN A 58 -38.63 -8.16 -18.74
N SER A 59 -37.94 -9.29 -18.59
CA SER A 59 -37.21 -10.10 -19.58
C SER A 59 -35.69 -9.84 -19.68
N SER A 60 -34.89 -10.92 -19.57
CA SER A 60 -33.45 -11.06 -19.88
C SER A 60 -32.36 -10.99 -18.78
N GLY A 61 -32.63 -11.48 -17.56
CA GLY A 61 -31.67 -11.55 -16.43
C GLY A 61 -30.36 -12.37 -16.57
N ARG A 62 -29.92 -12.76 -17.78
CA ARG A 62 -28.57 -13.34 -18.02
C ARG A 62 -27.59 -12.35 -18.68
N VAL A 63 -28.08 -11.31 -19.34
CA VAL A 63 -27.23 -10.30 -20.02
C VAL A 63 -26.76 -9.23 -19.03
N ASP A 64 -27.57 -8.93 -18.01
CA ASP A 64 -27.29 -7.88 -17.03
C ASP A 64 -26.12 -8.23 -16.09
N TYR A 65 -26.02 -9.48 -15.63
CA TYR A 65 -24.91 -9.92 -14.77
C TYR A 65 -23.54 -9.82 -15.46
N ALA A 66 -23.48 -10.13 -16.77
CA ALA A 66 -22.24 -10.03 -17.53
C ALA A 66 -21.81 -8.57 -17.69
N LYS A 67 -22.77 -7.66 -17.92
CA LYS A 67 -22.51 -6.22 -18.00
C LYS A 67 -22.00 -5.66 -16.68
N THR A 68 -22.66 -5.96 -15.56
CA THR A 68 -22.23 -5.50 -14.24
C THR A 68 -20.87 -6.05 -13.84
N ASN A 69 -20.56 -7.31 -14.19
CA ASN A 69 -19.23 -7.86 -13.94
C ASN A 69 -18.13 -7.13 -14.72
N ASN A 70 -18.39 -6.81 -16.00
CA ASN A 70 -17.45 -6.04 -16.81
C ASN A 70 -17.25 -4.62 -16.27
N GLU A 71 -18.30 -3.97 -15.76
CA GLU A 71 -18.20 -2.66 -15.12
C GLU A 71 -17.36 -2.71 -13.84
N LEU A 72 -17.54 -3.72 -13.00
CA LEU A 72 -16.71 -3.94 -11.81
C LEU A 72 -15.24 -4.18 -12.16
N GLU A 73 -14.97 -4.98 -13.21
CA GLU A 73 -13.61 -5.20 -13.70
C GLU A 73 -12.97 -3.88 -14.20
N ASN A 74 -13.73 -3.03 -14.88
CA ASN A 74 -13.25 -1.71 -15.30
C ASN A 74 -12.92 -0.82 -14.10
N LEU A 75 -13.72 -0.86 -13.03
CA LEU A 75 -13.43 -0.13 -11.79
C LEU A 75 -12.15 -0.64 -11.11
N ILE A 76 -11.98 -1.95 -11.03
CA ILE A 76 -10.76 -2.56 -10.48
C ILE A 76 -9.55 -2.11 -11.32
N ASN A 77 -9.63 -2.21 -12.64
CA ASN A 77 -8.57 -1.80 -13.55
C ASN A 77 -8.26 -0.30 -13.45
N LEU A 78 -9.27 0.55 -13.24
CA LEU A 78 -9.07 1.98 -13.02
C LEU A 78 -8.31 2.25 -11.72
N ALA A 79 -8.68 1.56 -10.64
CA ALA A 79 -8.05 1.72 -9.34
C ALA A 79 -6.60 1.20 -9.31
N THR A 80 -6.28 0.16 -10.08
CA THR A 80 -4.94 -0.42 -10.18
C THR A 80 -4.10 0.11 -11.36
N ALA A 81 -4.67 1.01 -12.17
CA ALA A 81 -3.98 1.56 -13.34
C ALA A 81 -2.70 2.30 -12.94
N TYR A 82 -1.67 2.15 -13.78
CA TYR A 82 -0.40 2.86 -13.61
C TYR A 82 -0.59 4.39 -13.49
N GLU A 83 -1.47 4.98 -14.31
CA GLU A 83 -1.75 6.43 -14.22
C GLU A 83 -2.40 6.83 -12.88
N THR A 84 -3.25 5.97 -12.31
CA THR A 84 -3.83 6.18 -10.97
C THR A 84 -2.74 6.11 -9.90
N ASN A 85 -1.82 5.13 -9.98
CA ASN A 85 -0.67 5.05 -9.07
C ASN A 85 0.30 6.22 -9.23
N LYS A 86 0.49 6.70 -10.46
CA LYS A 86 1.32 7.88 -10.77
C LYS A 86 0.72 9.16 -10.19
N GLU A 87 -0.60 9.30 -10.23
CA GLU A 87 -1.32 10.41 -9.60
C GLU A 87 -1.26 10.30 -8.06
N LEU A 88 -1.49 9.11 -7.52
CA LEU A 88 -1.43 8.80 -6.10
C LEU A 88 -0.04 9.08 -5.52
N SER A 89 1.02 8.65 -6.20
CA SER A 89 2.41 8.92 -5.83
C SER A 89 2.67 10.42 -5.67
N ALA A 90 2.26 11.23 -6.65
CA ALA A 90 2.45 12.68 -6.60
C ALA A 90 1.63 13.36 -5.49
N LYS A 91 0.36 12.95 -5.30
CA LYS A 91 -0.49 13.48 -4.22
C LYS A 91 0.05 13.08 -2.84
N LEU A 92 0.50 11.84 -2.68
CA LEU A 92 1.08 11.34 -1.45
C LEU A 92 2.38 12.07 -1.11
N MET A 93 3.26 12.24 -2.10
CA MET A 93 4.49 13.00 -1.94
C MET A 93 4.21 14.46 -1.56
N ALA A 94 3.26 15.13 -2.22
CA ALA A 94 2.84 16.49 -1.88
C ALA A 94 2.35 16.59 -0.42
N HIS A 95 1.49 15.65 -0.01
CA HIS A 95 0.95 15.60 1.35
C HIS A 95 2.05 15.39 2.40
N LEU A 96 2.96 14.44 2.18
CA LEU A 96 4.06 14.16 3.11
C LEU A 96 5.03 15.34 3.23
N LEU A 97 5.36 15.98 2.10
CA LEU A 97 6.22 17.16 2.07
C LEU A 97 5.60 18.35 2.81
N LEU A 98 4.30 18.58 2.67
CA LEU A 98 3.58 19.61 3.43
C LEU A 98 3.45 19.27 4.91
N ALA A 99 3.11 18.01 5.23
CA ALA A 99 3.05 17.55 6.62
C ALA A 99 4.41 17.70 7.32
N ARG A 100 5.52 17.46 6.61
CA ARG A 100 6.88 17.74 7.09
C ARG A 100 7.10 19.23 7.34
N ARG A 101 6.77 20.10 6.37
CA ARG A 101 6.89 21.57 6.51
C ARG A 101 6.13 22.09 7.74
N ASP A 102 4.90 21.61 7.94
CA ASP A 102 4.00 22.10 8.99
C ASP A 102 4.24 21.43 10.35
N ASN A 103 5.27 20.58 10.48
CA ASN A 103 5.56 19.76 11.66
C ASN A 103 4.39 18.85 12.09
N GLN A 104 3.60 18.39 11.11
CA GLN A 104 2.45 17.50 11.28
C GLN A 104 2.73 16.07 10.78
N LEU A 105 3.98 15.74 10.47
CA LEU A 105 4.36 14.41 10.01
C LEU A 105 4.19 13.39 11.15
N ARG A 106 3.40 12.34 10.91
CA ARG A 106 3.05 11.31 11.90
C ARG A 106 3.70 9.95 11.63
N LEU A 107 4.80 9.93 10.88
CA LEU A 107 5.58 8.71 10.67
C LEU A 107 6.19 8.25 12.00
N LEU A 108 6.32 6.93 12.18
CA LEU A 108 7.10 6.37 13.28
C LEU A 108 8.56 6.82 13.19
N SER A 109 9.20 6.95 14.34
CA SER A 109 10.60 7.39 14.44
C SER A 109 11.56 6.58 13.56
N ASP A 110 11.39 5.26 13.52
CA ASP A 110 12.21 4.35 12.71
C ASP A 110 12.11 4.63 11.20
N ASN A 111 10.95 5.12 10.73
CA ASN A 111 10.71 5.44 9.32
C ASN A 111 11.04 6.90 8.99
N LEU A 112 11.16 7.77 9.99
CA LEU A 112 11.39 9.19 9.80
C LEU A 112 12.82 9.44 9.28
N GLU A 113 13.81 8.70 9.77
CA GLU A 113 15.20 8.81 9.30
C GLU A 113 15.32 8.46 7.81
N ASP A 114 14.76 7.32 7.39
CA ASP A 114 14.73 6.89 5.99
C ASP A 114 13.98 7.89 5.08
N PHE A 115 12.92 8.50 5.61
CA PHE A 115 12.15 9.52 4.90
C PHE A 115 12.98 10.80 4.70
N GLU A 116 13.64 11.29 5.75
CA GLU A 116 14.49 12.48 5.68
C GLU A 116 15.69 12.27 4.75
N GLU A 117 16.29 11.07 4.73
CA GLU A 117 17.33 10.72 3.76
C GLU A 117 16.80 10.77 2.32
N THR A 118 15.61 10.20 2.08
CA THR A 118 14.94 10.25 0.77
C THR A 118 14.70 11.70 0.33
N ILE A 119 14.19 12.55 1.22
CA ILE A 119 13.85 13.95 0.90
C ILE A 119 15.09 14.83 0.74
N LYS A 120 16.20 14.53 1.41
CA LYS A 120 17.45 15.27 1.25
C LYS A 120 17.99 15.22 -0.17
N HIS A 121 17.72 14.13 -0.88
CA HIS A 121 18.05 13.92 -2.29
C HIS A 121 17.00 14.47 -3.25
N LEU A 122 16.09 15.33 -2.78
CA LEU A 122 15.02 15.90 -3.58
C LEU A 122 15.16 17.43 -3.61
N ASP A 123 15.68 18.00 -4.69
CA ASP A 123 15.81 19.46 -4.89
C ASP A 123 14.46 20.12 -5.21
N ILE A 124 13.57 20.15 -4.22
CA ILE A 124 12.28 20.84 -4.31
C ILE A 124 12.18 21.91 -3.23
N LYS A 125 12.00 23.15 -3.68
CA LYS A 125 11.76 24.30 -2.80
C LYS A 125 10.26 24.47 -2.56
N ILE A 126 9.84 24.17 -1.33
CA ILE A 126 8.47 24.38 -0.85
C ILE A 126 8.47 25.64 0.00
N THR A 127 7.58 26.56 -0.33
CA THR A 127 7.41 27.85 0.37
C THR A 127 6.21 27.79 1.31
N GLU A 128 6.13 28.70 2.28
CA GLU A 128 4.98 28.79 3.21
C GLU A 128 3.64 29.07 2.50
N SER A 129 3.68 29.72 1.34
CA SER A 129 2.48 30.00 0.53
C SER A 129 1.98 28.82 -0.30
N ASP A 130 2.73 27.71 -0.35
CA ASP A 130 2.37 26.58 -1.19
C ASP A 130 1.21 25.78 -0.57
N SER A 131 0.15 25.61 -1.35
CA SER A 131 -0.96 24.69 -1.06
C SER A 131 -0.67 23.28 -1.58
N GLU A 132 -1.41 22.28 -1.11
CA GLU A 132 -1.29 20.88 -1.56
C GLU A 132 -1.42 20.74 -3.08
N ILE A 133 -2.34 21.49 -3.69
CA ILE A 133 -2.54 21.52 -5.14
C ILE A 133 -1.29 22.09 -5.84
N SER A 134 -0.75 23.20 -5.34
CA SER A 134 0.43 23.81 -5.97
C SER A 134 1.69 22.94 -5.87
N VAL A 135 1.89 22.23 -4.76
CA VAL A 135 3.00 21.28 -4.61
C VAL A 135 2.81 20.09 -5.53
N TYR A 136 1.59 19.55 -5.60
CA TYR A 136 1.25 18.48 -6.53
C TYR A 136 1.54 18.87 -7.99
N GLU A 137 1.12 20.05 -8.44
CA GLU A 137 1.38 20.52 -9.80
C GLU A 137 2.87 20.70 -10.08
N LYS A 138 3.65 21.24 -9.12
CA LYS A 138 5.11 21.33 -9.21
C LYS A 138 5.74 19.94 -9.36
N LEU A 139 5.31 18.97 -8.56
CA LEU A 139 5.82 17.60 -8.58
C LEU A 139 5.53 16.90 -9.91
N VAL A 140 4.30 17.01 -10.41
CA VAL A 140 3.92 16.46 -11.71
C VAL A 140 4.76 17.11 -12.80
N ARG A 141 4.85 18.44 -12.82
CA ARG A 141 5.65 19.16 -13.82
C ARG A 141 7.12 18.72 -13.81
N LEU A 142 7.74 18.63 -12.64
CA LEU A 142 9.13 18.19 -12.52
C LEU A 142 9.28 16.76 -13.02
N ARG A 143 8.46 15.83 -12.54
CA ARG A 143 8.53 14.42 -12.95
C ARG A 143 8.43 14.26 -14.48
N GLU A 144 7.51 14.97 -15.14
CA GLU A 144 7.32 14.83 -16.59
C GLU A 144 8.35 15.61 -17.42
N GLN A 145 9.12 16.52 -16.81
CA GLN A 145 10.08 17.38 -17.52
C GLN A 145 11.37 16.63 -17.91
N ASP A 146 11.88 15.74 -17.05
CA ASP A 146 13.15 15.04 -17.27
C ASP A 146 13.15 13.65 -16.59
N GLN A 147 13.52 12.62 -17.33
CA GLN A 147 13.61 11.24 -16.83
C GLN A 147 14.83 11.00 -15.93
N PHE A 148 15.75 11.96 -15.85
CA PHE A 148 16.96 11.88 -15.02
C PHE A 148 16.90 12.75 -13.77
N ASN A 149 15.80 13.49 -13.57
CA ASN A 149 15.67 14.28 -12.36
C ASN A 149 15.29 13.42 -11.15
N GLU A 150 15.62 13.94 -9.96
CA GLU A 150 15.44 13.24 -8.69
C GLU A 150 13.96 12.88 -8.42
N VAL A 151 13.04 13.76 -8.80
CA VAL A 151 11.59 13.52 -8.63
C VAL A 151 11.14 12.31 -9.43
N TYR A 152 11.55 12.22 -10.70
CA TYR A 152 11.27 11.10 -11.57
C TYR A 152 11.92 9.82 -11.07
N LEU A 153 13.20 9.87 -10.69
CA LEU A 153 13.93 8.70 -10.23
C LEU A 153 13.33 8.12 -8.94
N ILE A 154 13.00 8.97 -7.95
CA ILE A 154 12.41 8.49 -6.70
C ILE A 154 10.96 8.02 -6.92
N ALA A 155 10.17 8.73 -7.74
CA ALA A 155 8.81 8.30 -8.06
C ALA A 155 8.80 6.93 -8.79
N ASN A 156 9.72 6.68 -9.72
CA ASN A 156 9.83 5.41 -10.45
C ASN A 156 10.79 4.41 -9.76
N SER A 157 10.84 4.43 -8.43
CA SER A 157 11.66 3.49 -7.66
C SER A 157 10.81 2.67 -6.69
N LYS A 158 11.44 1.70 -6.04
CA LYS A 158 10.89 0.92 -4.92
C LYS A 158 10.89 1.69 -3.58
N ASN A 159 10.88 3.02 -3.63
CA ASN A 159 10.83 3.83 -2.43
C ASN A 159 9.57 3.50 -1.61
N ALA A 160 9.76 3.21 -0.32
CA ALA A 160 8.68 2.73 0.54
C ALA A 160 7.61 3.79 0.85
N PHE A 161 7.88 5.08 0.63
CA PHE A 161 6.98 6.17 1.00
C PHE A 161 6.04 6.58 -0.13
N PHE A 162 6.56 6.70 -1.36
CA PHE A 162 5.78 7.22 -2.49
C PHE A 162 6.23 6.67 -3.85
N GLY A 163 7.05 5.62 -3.87
CA GLY A 163 7.45 4.96 -5.11
C GLY A 163 6.27 4.30 -5.81
N ILE A 164 6.15 4.48 -7.13
CA ILE A 164 5.06 3.91 -7.94
C ILE A 164 5.10 2.38 -7.87
N GLU A 165 6.29 1.78 -7.93
CA GLU A 165 6.46 0.32 -7.77
C GLU A 165 5.95 -0.18 -6.39
N GLN A 166 6.08 0.63 -5.34
CA GLN A 166 5.53 0.27 -4.03
C GLN A 166 3.99 0.36 -4.02
N LEU A 167 3.42 1.33 -4.74
CA LEU A 167 1.97 1.53 -4.85
C LEU A 167 1.30 0.49 -5.76
N GLU A 168 2.03 -0.14 -6.67
CA GLU A 168 1.53 -1.28 -7.44
C GLU A 168 1.13 -2.48 -6.56
N ASN A 169 1.63 -2.56 -5.33
CA ASN A 169 1.24 -3.58 -4.35
C ASN A 169 -0.17 -3.35 -3.75
N ILE A 170 -0.88 -2.30 -4.16
CA ILE A 170 -2.27 -2.09 -3.78
C ILE A 170 -3.13 -3.22 -4.38
N ILE A 171 -3.86 -3.91 -3.52
CA ILE A 171 -4.75 -5.01 -3.90
C ILE A 171 -6.17 -4.45 -3.98
N VAL A 172 -6.76 -4.51 -5.16
CA VAL A 172 -8.17 -4.14 -5.39
C VAL A 172 -8.94 -5.35 -5.89
N THR A 173 -9.93 -5.79 -5.13
CA THR A 173 -10.68 -7.01 -5.41
C THR A 173 -12.16 -6.82 -5.12
N ARG A 174 -13.02 -7.53 -5.87
CA ARG A 174 -14.44 -7.62 -5.54
C ARG A 174 -14.64 -8.44 -4.25
N GLU A 175 -15.53 -7.96 -3.39
CA GLU A 175 -15.89 -8.66 -2.16
C GLU A 175 -16.94 -9.75 -2.44
N GLY A 176 -16.49 -10.96 -2.76
CA GLY A 176 -17.36 -12.09 -3.08
C GLY A 176 -18.29 -11.81 -4.26
N ASN A 177 -19.58 -12.11 -4.10
CA ASN A 177 -20.61 -11.85 -5.13
C ASN A 177 -21.31 -10.50 -4.95
N SER A 178 -20.77 -9.59 -4.12
CA SER A 178 -21.42 -8.32 -3.77
C SER A 178 -21.11 -7.19 -4.77
N ASP A 179 -21.73 -6.04 -4.51
CA ASP A 179 -21.46 -4.73 -5.13
C ASP A 179 -20.23 -4.01 -4.57
N MET A 180 -19.49 -4.68 -3.70
CA MET A 180 -18.45 -4.03 -2.93
C MET A 180 -17.07 -4.31 -3.54
N ILE A 181 -16.26 -3.26 -3.60
CA ILE A 181 -14.84 -3.33 -3.92
C ILE A 181 -14.06 -3.17 -2.62
N ARG A 182 -13.19 -4.12 -2.33
CA ARG A 182 -12.19 -4.05 -1.27
C ARG A 182 -10.90 -3.51 -1.86
N MET A 183 -10.37 -2.45 -1.28
CA MET A 183 -9.02 -1.97 -1.54
C MET A 183 -8.17 -2.20 -0.30
N GLN A 184 -6.97 -2.74 -0.47
CA GLN A 184 -6.05 -3.07 0.60
C GLN A 184 -4.64 -2.61 0.24
N TYR A 185 -3.94 -2.04 1.22
CA TYR A 185 -2.56 -1.62 1.07
C TYR A 185 -1.75 -1.94 2.33
N THR A 186 -0.51 -2.37 2.13
CA THR A 186 0.44 -2.67 3.21
C THR A 186 1.66 -1.76 3.06
N SER A 187 2.06 -1.11 4.15
CA SER A 187 3.30 -0.32 4.20
C SER A 187 4.04 -0.45 5.53
N LEU A 188 5.21 0.16 5.62
CA LEU A 188 6.06 0.17 6.82
C LEU A 188 5.51 1.04 7.95
N ASP A 189 4.44 1.80 7.70
CA ASP A 189 3.92 2.80 8.62
C ASP A 189 2.38 2.84 8.61
N PRO A 190 1.71 2.86 9.78
CA PRO A 190 0.25 2.91 9.84
C PRO A 190 -0.33 4.23 9.32
N TYR A 191 0.36 5.37 9.54
CA TYR A 191 -0.08 6.66 9.03
C TYR A 191 0.04 6.70 7.50
N LEU A 192 1.14 6.20 6.96
CA LEU A 192 1.32 6.07 5.51
C LEU A 192 0.25 5.15 4.91
N SER A 193 0.05 3.97 5.48
CA SER A 193 -0.94 3.01 5.01
C SER A 193 -2.35 3.60 4.94
N GLN A 194 -2.77 4.30 5.99
CA GLN A 194 -4.06 4.95 6.05
C GLN A 194 -4.18 6.09 5.03
N LYS A 195 -3.16 6.97 4.95
CA LYS A 195 -3.20 8.13 4.06
C LYS A 195 -3.18 7.72 2.59
N THR A 196 -2.37 6.74 2.21
CA THR A 196 -2.32 6.20 0.85
C THR A 196 -3.69 5.68 0.42
N LEU A 197 -4.34 4.87 1.25
CA LEU A 197 -5.64 4.30 0.91
C LEU A 197 -6.76 5.35 0.87
N GLY A 198 -6.70 6.35 1.76
CA GLY A 198 -7.61 7.50 1.73
C GLY A 198 -7.48 8.28 0.42
N LEU A 199 -6.25 8.63 0.02
CA LEU A 199 -5.99 9.34 -1.24
C LEU A 199 -6.42 8.52 -2.46
N LEU A 200 -6.16 7.21 -2.47
CA LEU A 200 -6.64 6.34 -3.55
C LEU A 200 -8.17 6.37 -3.65
N THR A 201 -8.86 6.31 -2.51
CA THR A 201 -10.32 6.38 -2.46
C THR A 201 -10.81 7.72 -3.02
N ASP A 202 -10.18 8.83 -2.65
CA ASP A 202 -10.53 10.16 -3.15
C ASP A 202 -10.33 10.27 -4.67
N ILE A 203 -9.18 9.79 -5.18
CA ILE A 203 -8.89 9.74 -6.62
C ILE A 203 -9.96 8.91 -7.34
N PHE A 204 -10.27 7.73 -6.80
CA PHE A 204 -11.27 6.83 -7.38
C PHE A 204 -12.66 7.48 -7.45
N MET A 205 -13.11 8.10 -6.37
CA MET A 205 -14.39 8.83 -6.35
C MET A 205 -14.42 10.02 -7.31
N SER A 206 -13.31 10.74 -7.45
CA SER A 206 -13.21 11.88 -8.36
C SER A 206 -13.25 11.49 -9.85
N LYS A 207 -12.79 10.29 -10.21
CA LYS A 207 -12.84 9.79 -11.59
C LYS A 207 -14.19 9.18 -11.95
N GLN A 208 -15.04 8.90 -10.97
CA GLN A 208 -16.37 8.31 -11.16
C GLN A 208 -17.47 9.37 -11.36
N THR A 209 -17.25 10.60 -10.91
CA THR A 209 -18.21 11.72 -11.03
C THR A 209 -17.96 12.51 -12.31
#